data_AF-A0A3C0C932-F1
#
_entry.id   AF-A0A3C0C932-F1
#
_cell.length_a   1.000
_cell.length_b   1.000
_cell.length_c   1.000
_cell.angle_alpha   90.00
_cell.angle_beta   90.00
_cell.angle_gamma   90.00
#
_symmetry.space_group_name_H-M   'P 1'
#
loop_
_entity.id
_entity.type
_entity.pdbx_description
1 polymer ?
#
loop_
_entity_poly.entity_id
_entity_poly.type
_entity_poly.pdbx_seq_one_letter_code
_entity_poly.pdbx_strand_id
1 'polypeptide(L)'
;MRLFSFKIGALSCKSACVSTSSGDDVDFLKPFIVSSCFLMAWWIMAMHGYALFPDSFQRIVLLSLASVVLSVQGVIFNRQKRKFSALFTWSFAWACWAFFAEQKLLLIPGTAAYESSLTVYNLFRYFLMVAVFVILLKEWFLALRGIGRN
;
A
#
# COMPACT_ATOMS: atom_id res chain seq x y z
N MET A 1 29.85 24.17 -23.93
CA MET A 1 29.92 25.60 -23.58
C MET A 1 30.35 25.72 -22.12
N ARG A 2 31.43 26.47 -21.87
CA ARG A 2 31.99 26.75 -20.55
C ARG A 2 31.36 28.01 -19.93
N LEU A 3 31.48 28.11 -18.60
CA LEU A 3 31.35 29.28 -17.71
C LEU A 3 29.89 29.66 -17.38
N PHE A 4 29.51 29.82 -16.11
CA PHE A 4 30.07 30.78 -15.15
C PHE A 4 30.24 30.24 -13.72
N SER A 5 31.37 30.63 -13.13
CA SER A 5 31.62 30.67 -11.68
C SER A 5 31.08 31.98 -11.14
N PHE A 6 30.37 31.96 -10.01
CA PHE A 6 30.15 33.16 -9.19
C PHE A 6 30.29 32.79 -7.72
N LYS A 7 31.32 33.34 -7.10
CA LYS A 7 31.65 33.25 -5.68
C LYS A 7 31.39 34.64 -5.10
N ILE A 8 30.41 34.77 -4.21
CA ILE A 8 30.30 35.92 -3.31
C ILE A 8 30.29 35.36 -1.89
N GLY A 9 31.32 35.71 -1.14
CA GLY A 9 31.30 35.61 0.31
C GLY A 9 30.53 36.79 0.90
N ALA A 10 29.67 36.50 1.87
CA ALA A 10 29.21 37.48 2.84
C ALA A 10 29.16 36.78 4.20
N LEU A 11 30.13 37.14 5.04
CA LEU A 11 30.14 36.88 6.47
C LEU A 11 29.06 37.74 7.16
N SER A 12 28.59 37.24 8.30
CA SER A 12 27.98 38.00 9.39
C SER A 12 26.48 38.31 9.29
N CYS A 13 25.69 37.44 9.93
CA CYS A 13 24.67 37.92 10.86
C CYS A 13 24.67 37.01 12.11
N LYS A 14 25.27 37.50 13.20
CA LYS A 14 24.91 37.10 14.56
C LYS A 14 23.45 37.52 14.77
N SER A 15 22.54 36.57 14.96
CA SER A 15 21.50 36.69 15.97
C SER A 15 20.74 35.38 16.06
N ALA A 16 20.47 34.98 17.30
CA ALA A 16 19.67 33.83 17.64
C ALA A 16 18.31 33.86 16.92
N CYS A 17 18.00 32.77 16.23
CA CYS A 17 16.64 32.26 16.22
C CYS A 17 16.76 30.75 16.41
N VAL A 18 16.68 30.34 17.68
CA VAL A 18 16.12 29.04 18.03
C VAL A 18 14.68 29.07 17.53
N SER A 19 14.49 28.73 16.26
CA SER A 19 13.19 28.48 15.67
C SER A 19 12.87 27.02 15.99
N THR A 20 12.16 26.85 17.09
CA THR A 20 11.50 25.63 17.56
C THR A 20 11.25 24.58 16.48
N SER A 21 11.81 23.40 16.76
CA SER A 21 11.56 22.08 16.17
C SER A 21 10.07 21.70 16.18
N SER A 22 9.32 22.14 15.18
CA SER A 22 7.97 21.60 14.95
C SER A 22 7.62 21.39 13.47
N GLY A 23 8.39 21.95 12.54
CA GLY A 23 8.21 21.72 11.10
C GLY A 23 8.87 20.45 10.60
N ASP A 24 10.14 20.23 10.98
CA ASP A 24 10.95 19.10 10.50
C ASP A 24 10.42 17.74 11.00
N ASP A 25 9.85 17.70 12.21
CA ASP A 25 9.24 16.49 12.77
C ASP A 25 7.99 16.05 12.01
N VAL A 26 7.22 17.01 11.48
CA VAL A 26 5.98 16.74 10.73
C VAL A 26 6.28 16.24 9.33
N ASP A 27 7.33 16.76 8.69
CA ASP A 27 7.76 16.27 7.37
C ASP A 27 8.39 14.87 7.44
N PHE A 28 8.96 14.53 8.59
CA PHE A 28 9.54 13.24 8.90
C PHE A 28 8.53 12.16 9.29
N LEU A 29 7.48 12.52 10.03
CA LEU A 29 6.45 11.59 10.47
C LEU A 29 5.52 11.15 9.31
N LYS A 30 5.34 12.01 8.30
CA LYS A 30 4.51 11.76 7.11
C LYS A 30 4.80 10.41 6.40
N PRO A 31 6.04 10.09 5.98
CA PRO A 31 6.32 8.84 5.27
C PRO A 31 6.03 7.60 6.13
N PHE A 32 6.29 7.67 7.43
CA PHE A 32 6.00 6.57 8.36
C PHE A 32 4.50 6.35 8.54
N ILE A 33 3.73 7.42 8.73
CA ILE A 33 2.26 7.35 8.83
C ILE A 33 1.68 6.80 7.54
N VAL A 34 2.11 7.31 6.38
CA VAL A 34 1.63 6.86 5.07
C VAL A 34 1.93 5.37 4.85
N SER A 35 3.14 4.90 5.18
CA SER A 35 3.47 3.47 5.09
C SER A 35 2.62 2.62 6.03
N SER A 36 2.33 3.13 7.23
CA SER A 36 1.48 2.44 8.21
C SER A 36 0.01 2.38 7.75
N CYS A 37 -0.48 3.41 7.07
CA CYS A 37 -1.81 3.41 6.45
C CYS A 37 -1.94 2.31 5.38
N PHE A 38 -0.90 2.07 4.57
CA PHE A 38 -0.93 0.99 3.59
C PHE A 38 -0.93 -0.41 4.23
N LEU A 39 -0.19 -0.59 5.33
CA LEU A 39 -0.24 -1.81 6.14
C LEU A 39 -1.64 -2.03 6.75
N MET A 40 -2.29 -0.97 7.23
CA MET A 40 -3.67 -1.03 7.71
C MET A 40 -4.66 -1.39 6.58
N ALA A 41 -4.51 -0.80 5.39
CA ALA A 41 -5.34 -1.16 4.24
C ALA A 41 -5.15 -2.63 3.82
N TRP A 42 -3.90 -3.12 3.85
CA TRP A 42 -3.61 -4.54 3.64
C TRP A 42 -4.28 -5.42 4.71
N TRP A 43 -4.22 -5.04 5.99
CA TRP A 43 -4.87 -5.76 7.08
C TRP A 43 -6.39 -5.85 6.91
N ILE A 44 -7.03 -4.75 6.52
CA ILE A 44 -8.48 -4.71 6.25
C ILE A 44 -8.82 -5.69 5.12
N MET A 45 -8.07 -5.69 4.02
CA MET A 45 -8.25 -6.66 2.92
C MET A 45 -7.99 -8.11 3.36
N ALA A 46 -7.01 -8.34 4.23
CA ALA A 46 -6.70 -9.66 4.76
C ALA A 46 -7.83 -10.20 5.67
N MET A 47 -8.39 -9.34 6.51
CA MET A 47 -9.47 -9.71 7.43
C MET A 47 -10.84 -9.79 6.77
N HIS A 48 -11.12 -9.00 5.74
CA HIS A 48 -12.46 -8.90 5.17
C HIS A 48 -12.58 -9.51 3.78
N GLY A 49 -11.48 -9.85 3.10
CA GLY A 49 -11.51 -10.42 1.75
C GLY A 49 -11.85 -11.91 1.64
N TYR A 50 -12.39 -12.55 2.68
CA TYR A 50 -12.73 -13.98 2.63
C TYR A 50 -13.70 -14.31 1.49
N ALA A 51 -13.54 -15.50 0.92
CA ALA A 51 -14.29 -16.07 -0.19
C ALA A 51 -15.73 -16.48 0.20
N LEU A 52 -16.41 -15.63 0.98
CA LEU A 52 -17.85 -15.67 1.18
C LEU A 52 -18.41 -14.29 0.82
N PHE A 53 -19.56 -14.30 0.17
CA PHE A 53 -20.25 -13.09 -0.27
C PHE A 53 -20.36 -12.11 0.90
N PRO A 54 -20.08 -10.81 0.70
CA PRO A 54 -20.22 -9.83 1.76
C PRO A 54 -21.72 -9.60 2.01
N ASP A 55 -22.28 -10.28 3.00
CA ASP A 55 -23.67 -10.12 3.41
C ASP A 55 -23.96 -8.73 4.02
N SER A 56 -22.92 -7.99 4.40
CA SER A 56 -23.04 -6.68 5.03
C SER A 56 -22.50 -5.55 4.15
N PHE A 57 -23.32 -4.49 3.99
CA PHE A 57 -22.95 -3.27 3.27
C PHE A 57 -21.64 -2.65 3.81
N GLN A 58 -21.43 -2.71 5.13
CA GLN A 58 -20.19 -2.23 5.78
C GLN A 58 -18.94 -2.92 5.23
N ARG A 59 -18.99 -4.23 4.99
CA ARG A 59 -17.87 -5.00 4.47
C ARG A 59 -17.51 -4.56 3.05
N ILE A 60 -18.51 -4.29 2.21
CA ILE A 60 -18.30 -3.79 0.84
C ILE A 60 -17.60 -2.42 0.85
N VAL A 61 -18.03 -1.50 1.74
CA VAL A 61 -17.43 -0.17 1.87
C VAL A 61 -15.98 -0.25 2.37
N LEU A 62 -15.69 -1.10 3.35
CA LEU A 62 -14.33 -1.31 3.85
C LEU A 62 -13.40 -1.88 2.77
N LEU A 63 -13.88 -2.88 2.02
CA LEU A 63 -13.13 -3.48 0.92
C LEU A 63 -12.90 -2.50 -0.24
N SER A 64 -13.86 -1.64 -0.55
CA SER A 64 -13.71 -0.67 -1.63
C SER A 64 -12.70 0.40 -1.27
N LEU A 65 -12.79 0.95 -0.05
CA LEU A 65 -11.79 1.90 0.47
C LEU A 65 -10.39 1.30 0.49
N ALA A 66 -10.24 0.08 1.03
CA ALA A 66 -8.93 -0.56 1.11
C ALA A 66 -8.36 -0.90 -0.29
N SER A 67 -9.21 -1.31 -1.23
CA SER A 67 -8.83 -1.57 -2.62
C SER A 67 -8.33 -0.30 -3.32
N VAL A 68 -9.02 0.83 -3.14
CA VAL A 68 -8.59 2.13 -3.70
C VAL A 68 -7.24 2.53 -3.11
N VAL A 69 -7.07 2.45 -1.79
CA VAL A 69 -5.81 2.81 -1.11
C VAL A 69 -4.64 1.96 -1.60
N LEU A 70 -4.81 0.64 -1.71
CA LEU A 70 -3.78 -0.25 -2.24
C LEU A 70 -3.52 -0.04 -3.74
N SER A 71 -4.56 0.30 -4.51
CA SER A 71 -4.41 0.63 -5.94
C SER A 71 -3.56 1.88 -6.15
N VAL A 72 -3.75 2.91 -5.32
CA VAL A 72 -2.89 4.10 -5.30
C VAL A 72 -1.44 3.71 -5.01
N GLN A 73 -1.21 2.81 -4.05
CA GLN A 73 0.15 2.33 -3.76
C GLN A 73 0.78 1.58 -4.94
N GLY A 74 0.00 0.77 -5.66
CA GLY A 74 0.47 0.14 -6.90
C GLY A 74 0.87 1.15 -7.97
N VAL A 75 0.13 2.27 -8.10
CA VAL A 75 0.51 3.38 -9.00
C VAL A 75 1.84 4.00 -8.58
N ILE A 76 2.05 4.23 -7.29
CA ILE A 76 3.32 4.76 -6.75
C ILE A 76 4.48 3.83 -7.09
N PHE A 77 4.34 2.52 -6.84
CA PHE A 77 5.37 1.53 -7.19
C PHE A 77 5.66 1.49 -8.69
N ASN A 78 4.64 1.62 -9.54
CA ASN A 78 4.83 1.65 -10.98
C ASN A 78 5.64 2.89 -11.42
N ARG A 79 5.35 4.06 -10.84
CA ARG A 79 6.12 5.30 -11.08
C ARG A 79 7.58 5.19 -10.63
N GLN A 80 7.85 4.42 -9.57
CA GLN A 80 9.20 4.09 -9.10
C GLN A 80 9.89 2.98 -9.92
N LYS A 81 9.32 2.57 -11.07
CA LYS A 81 9.81 1.47 -11.94
C LYS A 81 9.83 0.09 -11.29
N ARG A 82 9.12 -0.10 -10.16
CA ARG A 82 9.00 -1.39 -9.46
C ARG A 82 7.79 -2.17 -9.95
N LYS A 83 7.85 -2.60 -11.22
CA LYS A 83 6.72 -3.23 -11.93
C LYS A 83 6.18 -4.48 -11.22
N PHE A 84 7.05 -5.34 -10.69
CA PHE A 84 6.63 -6.53 -9.95
C PHE A 84 5.85 -6.18 -8.69
N SER A 85 6.35 -5.25 -7.87
CA SER A 85 5.64 -4.80 -6.67
C SER A 85 4.29 -4.18 -7.00
N ALA A 86 4.22 -3.38 -8.08
CA ALA A 86 2.98 -2.79 -8.55
C ALA A 86 1.95 -3.87 -8.97
N LEU A 87 2.38 -4.86 -9.77
CA LEU A 87 1.53 -5.96 -10.22
C LEU A 87 0.97 -6.75 -9.04
N PHE A 88 1.79 -7.20 -8.10
CA PHE A 88 1.31 -7.95 -6.94
C PHE A 88 0.33 -7.12 -6.08
N THR A 89 0.61 -5.83 -5.90
CA THR A 89 -0.26 -4.94 -5.11
C THR A 89 -1.61 -4.72 -5.80
N TRP A 90 -1.62 -4.51 -7.12
CA TRP A 90 -2.86 -4.42 -7.90
C TRP A 90 -3.62 -5.74 -7.93
N SER A 91 -2.95 -6.85 -8.18
CA SER A 91 -3.58 -8.18 -8.16
C SER A 91 -4.24 -8.44 -6.81
N PHE A 92 -3.60 -8.10 -5.70
CA PHE A 92 -4.19 -8.26 -4.36
C PHE A 92 -5.40 -7.33 -4.13
N ALA A 93 -5.31 -6.06 -4.56
CA ALA A 93 -6.41 -5.09 -4.43
C ALA A 93 -7.67 -5.55 -5.17
N TRP A 94 -7.50 -6.15 -6.37
CA TRP A 94 -8.60 -6.55 -7.24
C TRP A 94 -9.03 -8.01 -7.11
N ALA A 95 -8.22 -8.88 -6.47
CA ALA A 95 -8.50 -10.31 -6.35
C ALA A 95 -9.87 -10.60 -5.72
N CYS A 96 -10.24 -9.87 -4.66
CA CYS A 96 -11.53 -10.08 -3.99
C CYS A 96 -12.71 -9.71 -4.90
N TRP A 97 -12.56 -8.66 -5.71
CA TRP A 97 -13.59 -8.21 -6.64
C TRP A 97 -13.77 -9.15 -7.83
N ALA A 98 -12.66 -9.66 -8.38
CA ALA A 98 -12.67 -10.67 -9.42
C ALA A 98 -13.40 -11.93 -8.95
N PHE A 99 -13.10 -12.39 -7.73
CA PHE A 99 -13.77 -13.52 -7.13
C PHE A 99 -15.28 -13.28 -6.90
N PHE A 100 -15.67 -12.12 -6.40
CA PHE A 100 -17.09 -11.79 -6.22
C PHE A 100 -17.85 -11.70 -7.55
N ALA A 101 -17.22 -11.13 -8.58
CA ALA A 101 -17.80 -11.07 -9.92
C ALA A 101 -18.02 -12.49 -10.45
N GLU A 102 -17.03 -13.37 -10.33
CA GLU A 102 -17.14 -14.76 -10.76
C GLU A 102 -18.20 -15.55 -9.98
N GLN A 103 -18.27 -15.38 -8.66
CA GLN A 103 -19.33 -15.98 -7.85
C GLN A 103 -20.73 -15.51 -8.22
N LYS A 104 -20.90 -14.22 -8.57
CA LYS A 104 -22.19 -13.68 -9.01
C LYS A 104 -22.60 -14.13 -10.40
N LEU A 105 -21.64 -14.36 -11.29
CA LEU A 105 -21.88 -14.51 -12.73
C LEU A 105 -21.88 -15.98 -13.18
N LEU A 106 -21.17 -16.87 -12.49
CA LEU A 106 -20.87 -18.22 -12.99
C LEU A 106 -21.23 -19.39 -12.06
N LEU A 107 -21.78 -19.15 -10.86
CA LEU A 107 -21.86 -20.21 -9.85
C LEU A 107 -23.29 -20.53 -9.38
N ILE A 108 -23.71 -21.76 -9.68
CA ILE A 108 -24.81 -22.47 -9.00
C ILE A 108 -24.21 -23.09 -7.72
N PRO A 109 -24.68 -22.72 -6.52
CA PRO A 109 -24.18 -23.30 -5.27
C PRO A 109 -24.42 -24.82 -5.23
N GLY A 110 -23.45 -25.59 -4.74
CA GLY A 110 -23.60 -27.03 -4.47
C GLY A 110 -22.98 -28.00 -5.48
N THR A 111 -22.19 -27.52 -6.45
CA THR A 111 -21.45 -28.40 -7.37
C THR A 111 -20.01 -28.64 -6.91
N ALA A 112 -19.42 -29.80 -7.21
CA ALA A 112 -18.01 -30.09 -6.87
C ALA A 112 -17.02 -29.08 -7.51
N ALA A 113 -17.39 -28.49 -8.65
CA ALA A 113 -16.64 -27.42 -9.30
C ALA A 113 -16.61 -26.12 -8.48
N TYR A 114 -17.68 -25.82 -7.73
CA TYR A 114 -17.77 -24.66 -6.84
C TYR A 114 -16.78 -24.75 -5.68
N GLU A 115 -16.74 -25.89 -4.98
CA GLU A 115 -15.83 -26.10 -3.84
C GLU A 115 -14.35 -26.10 -4.27
N SER A 116 -14.08 -26.68 -5.45
CA SER A 116 -12.74 -26.72 -6.02
C SER A 116 -12.23 -25.32 -6.39
N SER A 117 -13.07 -24.49 -7.01
CA SER A 117 -12.69 -23.11 -7.36
C SER A 117 -12.46 -22.26 -6.12
N LEU A 118 -13.31 -22.39 -5.09
CA LEU A 118 -13.19 -21.69 -3.80
C LEU A 118 -11.83 -21.95 -3.14
N THR A 119 -11.37 -23.20 -3.19
CA THR A 119 -10.08 -23.62 -2.64
C THR A 119 -8.90 -22.97 -3.38
N VAL A 120 -8.92 -23.00 -4.71
CA VAL A 120 -7.87 -22.39 -5.55
C VAL A 120 -7.82 -20.87 -5.34
N TYR A 121 -8.97 -20.22 -5.25
CA TYR A 121 -9.05 -18.78 -4.99
C TYR A 121 -8.52 -18.40 -3.62
N ASN A 122 -8.81 -19.17 -2.59
CA ASN A 122 -8.26 -18.94 -1.26
C ASN A 122 -6.73 -19.12 -1.23
N LEU A 123 -6.20 -20.17 -1.87
CA LEU A 123 -4.76 -20.38 -2.01
C LEU A 123 -4.06 -19.20 -2.70
N PHE A 124 -4.60 -18.77 -3.85
CA PHE A 124 -4.06 -17.64 -4.59
C PHE A 124 -4.12 -16.33 -3.78
N ARG A 125 -5.21 -16.12 -3.05
CA ARG A 125 -5.36 -14.98 -2.14
C ARG A 125 -4.31 -14.99 -1.04
N TYR A 126 -4.07 -16.12 -0.37
CA TYR A 126 -3.05 -16.22 0.68
C TYR A 126 -1.65 -15.96 0.12
N PHE A 127 -1.35 -16.47 -1.07
CA PHE A 127 -0.10 -16.18 -1.75
C PHE A 127 0.08 -14.67 -2.01
N LEU A 128 -0.92 -14.00 -2.59
CA LEU A 128 -0.89 -12.55 -2.83
C LEU A 128 -0.80 -11.75 -1.52
N MET A 129 -1.53 -12.20 -0.49
CA MET A 129 -1.52 -11.57 0.83
C MET A 129 -0.11 -11.54 1.41
N VAL A 130 0.59 -12.68 1.41
CA VAL A 130 1.97 -12.78 1.91
C VAL A 130 2.94 -11.97 1.05
N ALA A 131 2.81 -12.05 -0.28
CA ALA A 131 3.67 -11.29 -1.20
C ALA A 131 3.57 -9.77 -0.99
N VAL A 132 2.35 -9.24 -0.90
CA VAL A 132 2.12 -7.81 -0.67
C VAL A 132 2.53 -7.40 0.74
N PHE A 133 2.33 -8.26 1.74
CA PHE A 133 2.81 -8.01 3.09
C PHE A 133 4.32 -7.77 3.13
N VAL A 134 5.11 -8.65 2.52
CA VAL A 134 6.58 -8.51 2.47
C VAL A 134 7.01 -7.23 1.75
N ILE A 135 6.31 -6.86 0.67
CA ILE A 135 6.57 -5.61 -0.07
C ILE A 135 6.34 -4.38 0.83
N LEU A 136 5.19 -4.33 1.52
CA LEU A 136 4.82 -3.21 2.39
C LEU A 136 5.68 -3.15 3.66
N LEU A 137 6.00 -4.31 4.25
CA LEU A 137 6.87 -4.41 5.41
C LEU A 137 8.27 -3.86 5.10
N LYS A 138 8.80 -4.16 3.90
CA LYS A 138 10.07 -3.60 3.44
C LYS A 138 10.02 -2.07 3.33
N GLU A 139 8.96 -1.50 2.77
CA GLU A 139 8.77 -0.04 2.71
C GLU A 139 8.70 0.57 4.12
N TRP A 140 7.98 -0.08 5.02
CA TRP A 140 7.82 0.38 6.39
C TRP A 140 9.15 0.38 7.16
N PHE A 141 9.96 -0.66 7.01
CA PHE A 141 11.31 -0.70 7.58
C PHE A 141 12.25 0.33 6.94
N LEU A 142 12.12 0.60 5.64
CA LEU A 142 12.89 1.67 4.99
C LEU A 142 12.49 3.05 5.53
N ALA A 143 11.19 3.30 5.72
CA ALA A 143 10.70 4.51 6.35
C ALA A 143 11.25 4.66 7.79
N LEU A 144 11.21 3.59 8.60
CA LEU A 144 11.82 3.56 9.94
C LEU A 144 13.34 3.71 9.94
N ARG A 145 14.05 3.18 8.94
CA ARG A 145 15.51 3.32 8.90
C ARG A 145 15.93 4.71 8.44
N GLY A 146 15.09 5.38 7.65
CA GLY A 146 15.19 6.82 7.42
C GLY A 146 15.05 7.64 8.70
N ILE A 147 14.39 7.10 9.73
CA ILE A 147 14.26 7.74 11.04
C ILE A 147 15.57 7.72 11.85
N GLY A 148 16.34 6.64 11.77
CA GLY A 148 17.51 6.44 12.63
C GLY A 148 18.85 6.93 12.08
N ARG A 149 18.88 7.77 11.04
CA ARG A 149 20.13 8.13 10.31
C ARG A 149 20.49 9.62 10.36
N ASN A 150 19.78 10.42 11.15
CA ASN A 150 20.14 11.79 11.54
C ASN A 150 20.49 11.84 13.03
#